data_AF-A0A4P6VTA8-F1
#
_entry.id   AF-A0A4P6VTA8-F1
#
_cell.length_a   1.000
_cell.length_b   1.000
_cell.length_c   1.000
_cell.angle_alpha   90.00
_cell.angle_beta   90.00
_cell.angle_gamma   90.00
#
_symmetry.space_group_name_H-M   'P 1'
#
loop_
_entity.id
_entity.type
_entity.pdbx_description
1 polymer ?
#
loop_
_entity_poly.entity_id
_entity_poly.type
_entity_poly.pdbx_seq_one_letter_code
_entity_poly.pdbx_strand_id
1 'polypeptide(L)'
;MDLFLANIVTVLFFVSAYLLIKKRRLIRRQKSYFVALSVVAGLVLSLLLAAICLAFVLAETLPAIYVHTFAYKAVFVLLALTINWLWQAIKQQSGRKLRVQRDSEFFSQKVI
;
A
#
# COMPACT_ATOMS: atom_id res chain seq x y z
N MET A 1 4.35 -29.12 -9.50
CA MET A 1 4.76 -27.81 -10.05
C MET A 1 3.72 -26.72 -9.80
N ASP A 2 2.50 -27.13 -9.50
CA ASP A 2 1.28 -26.33 -9.35
C ASP A 2 1.35 -25.22 -8.30
N LEU A 3 1.75 -25.54 -7.07
CA LEU A 3 1.90 -24.58 -5.97
C LEU A 3 2.97 -23.50 -6.23
N PHE A 4 3.92 -23.76 -7.12
CA PHE A 4 5.01 -22.82 -7.44
C PHE A 4 4.51 -21.68 -8.32
N LEU A 5 3.69 -22.00 -9.32
CA LEU A 5 3.08 -21.02 -10.22
C LEU A 5 2.13 -20.09 -9.45
N ALA A 6 1.32 -20.65 -8.55
CA ALA A 6 0.43 -19.88 -7.67
C ALA A 6 1.21 -18.82 -6.87
N ASN A 7 2.34 -19.23 -6.27
CA ASN A 7 3.17 -18.32 -5.49
C ASN A 7 3.80 -17.23 -6.34
N ILE A 8 4.30 -17.56 -7.54
CA ILE A 8 4.88 -16.57 -8.47
C ILE A 8 3.85 -15.52 -8.87
N VAL A 9 2.64 -15.95 -9.25
CA VAL A 9 1.55 -15.04 -9.63
C VAL A 9 1.18 -14.13 -8.46
N THR A 10 1.07 -14.69 -7.25
CA THR A 10 0.78 -13.92 -6.03
C THR A 10 1.86 -12.86 -5.79
N VAL A 11 3.13 -13.24 -5.83
CA VAL A 11 4.26 -12.33 -5.61
C VAL A 11 4.30 -11.25 -6.69
N LEU A 12 4.19 -11.61 -7.96
CA LEU A 12 4.19 -10.64 -9.06
C LEU A 12 3.06 -9.62 -8.94
N PHE A 13 1.86 -10.07 -8.61
CA PHE A 13 0.70 -9.19 -8.43
C PHE A 13 0.93 -8.17 -7.31
N PHE A 14 1.34 -8.62 -6.12
CA PHE A 14 1.55 -7.71 -4.99
C PHE A 14 2.80 -6.83 -5.15
N VAL A 15 3.88 -7.35 -5.72
CA VAL A 15 5.12 -6.58 -5.97
C VAL A 15 4.89 -5.50 -7.02
N SER A 16 4.19 -5.82 -8.11
CA SER A 16 3.87 -4.84 -9.15
C SER A 16 2.94 -3.74 -8.60
N ALA A 17 1.91 -4.10 -7.84
CA ALA A 17 1.05 -3.13 -7.16
C ALA A 17 1.84 -2.22 -6.20
N TYR A 18 2.72 -2.79 -5.37
CA TYR A 18 3.59 -2.02 -4.47
C TYR A 18 4.52 -1.06 -5.22
N LEU A 19 5.18 -1.53 -6.29
CA LEU A 19 6.06 -0.71 -7.11
C LEU A 19 5.29 0.44 -7.78
N LEU A 20 4.07 0.20 -8.24
CA LEU A 20 3.22 1.20 -8.89
C LEU A 20 2.85 2.32 -7.91
N ILE A 21 2.49 1.96 -6.68
CA ILE A 21 2.20 2.92 -5.58
C ILE A 21 3.44 3.71 -5.20
N LYS A 22 4.59 3.03 -5.05
CA LYS A 22 5.86 3.67 -4.69
C LYS A 22 6.34 4.63 -5.79
N LYS A 23 6.26 4.22 -7.06
CA LYS A 23 6.66 5.02 -8.23
C LYS A 23 5.78 6.27 -8.39
N ARG A 24 4.47 6.14 -8.21
CA ARG A 24 3.54 7.28 -8.25
C ARG A 24 3.64 8.21 -7.03
N ARG A 25 4.41 7.84 -5.99
CA ARG A 25 4.54 8.60 -4.74
C ARG A 25 3.18 9.02 -4.16
N LEU A 26 2.16 8.18 -4.34
CA LEU A 26 0.76 8.48 -4.04
C LEU A 26 0.55 8.94 -2.59
N ILE A 27 1.21 8.25 -1.65
CA ILE A 27 1.16 8.56 -0.23
C ILE A 27 1.95 9.85 0.09
N ARG A 28 3.08 10.07 -0.61
CA ARG A 28 4.04 11.15 -0.34
C ARG A 28 3.62 12.52 -0.87
N ARG A 29 2.68 12.57 -1.80
CA ARG A 29 2.13 13.83 -2.33
C ARG A 29 1.10 14.47 -1.40
N GLN A 30 0.49 13.72 -0.49
CA GLN A 30 -0.62 14.24 0.30
C GLN A 30 -0.15 15.14 1.44
N LYS A 31 -0.75 16.33 1.55
CA LYS A 31 -0.45 17.32 2.60
C LYS A 31 -1.18 17.03 3.91
N SER A 32 -2.39 16.47 3.85
CA SER A 32 -3.26 16.23 5.01
C SER A 32 -3.29 14.75 5.43
N TYR A 33 -3.35 14.50 6.74
CA TYR A 33 -3.42 13.17 7.35
C TYR A 33 -4.68 12.40 6.91
N PHE A 34 -5.85 13.07 6.92
CA PHE A 34 -7.12 12.49 6.49
C PHE A 34 -7.09 12.08 5.01
N VAL A 35 -6.46 12.89 4.16
CA VAL A 35 -6.32 12.59 2.73
C VAL A 35 -5.35 11.42 2.51
N ALA A 36 -4.25 11.37 3.26
CA ALA A 36 -3.31 10.24 3.19
C ALA A 36 -3.98 8.92 3.62
N LEU A 37 -4.77 8.94 4.70
CA LEU A 37 -5.55 7.77 5.14
C LEU A 37 -6.61 7.36 4.11
N SER A 38 -7.35 8.31 3.54
CA SER A 38 -8.33 8.04 2.49
C SER A 38 -7.68 7.41 1.25
N VAL A 39 -6.49 7.88 0.85
CA VAL A 39 -5.72 7.26 -0.23
C VAL A 39 -5.28 5.84 0.12
N VAL A 40 -4.82 5.60 1.36
CA VAL A 40 -4.47 4.24 1.81
C VAL A 40 -5.70 3.33 1.79
N ALA A 41 -6.84 3.79 2.31
CA ALA A 41 -8.09 3.03 2.27
C ALA A 41 -8.54 2.72 0.83
N GLY A 42 -8.48 3.71 -0.07
CA GLY A 42 -8.79 3.52 -1.49
C GLY A 42 -7.84 2.55 -2.20
N LEU A 43 -6.54 2.56 -1.84
CA LEU A 43 -5.56 1.61 -2.36
C LEU A 43 -5.84 0.19 -1.86
N VAL A 44 -6.17 0.02 -0.58
CA VAL A 44 -6.56 -1.28 -0.01
C VAL A 44 -7.81 -1.80 -0.70
N LEU A 45 -8.84 -0.96 -0.87
CA LEU A 45 -10.09 -1.33 -1.55
C LEU A 45 -9.84 -1.74 -3.01
N SER A 46 -9.01 -0.98 -3.73
CA SER A 46 -8.64 -1.28 -5.12
C SER A 46 -7.86 -2.59 -5.23
N LEU A 47 -6.93 -2.84 -4.31
CA LEU A 47 -6.20 -4.11 -4.24
C LEU A 47 -7.16 -5.28 -3.95
N LEU A 48 -8.14 -5.07 -3.07
CA LEU A 48 -9.14 -6.08 -2.73
C LEU A 48 -9.96 -6.46 -3.96
N LEU A 49 -10.48 -5.46 -4.69
CA LEU A 49 -11.23 -5.68 -5.93
C LEU A 49 -10.39 -6.40 -6.97
N ALA A 50 -9.14 -5.95 -7.17
CA ALA A 50 -8.24 -6.57 -8.13
C ALA A 50 -7.87 -8.00 -7.73
N ALA A 51 -7.71 -8.29 -6.44
CA ALA A 51 -7.48 -9.64 -5.93
C ALA A 51 -8.69 -10.56 -6.13
N ILE A 52 -9.92 -10.05 -5.92
CA ILE A 52 -11.16 -10.79 -6.21
C ILE A 52 -11.27 -11.09 -7.71
N CYS A 53 -10.96 -10.11 -8.56
CA CYS A 53 -10.99 -10.28 -10.01
C CYS A 53 -9.96 -11.35 -10.45
N LEU A 54 -8.74 -11.30 -9.88
CA LEU A 54 -7.72 -12.31 -10.13
C LEU A 54 -8.17 -13.70 -9.64
N ALA A 55 -8.82 -13.78 -8.48
CA ALA A 55 -9.34 -15.03 -7.94
C ALA A 55 -10.42 -15.65 -8.84
N PHE A 56 -11.28 -14.84 -9.46
CA PHE A 56 -12.26 -15.30 -10.46
C PHE A 56 -11.57 -15.87 -11.70
N VAL A 57 -10.58 -15.16 -12.25
CA VAL A 57 -9.80 -15.64 -13.41
C VAL A 57 -9.07 -16.94 -13.06
N LEU A 58 -8.50 -17.04 -11.85
CA LEU A 58 -7.85 -18.24 -11.34
C LEU A 58 -8.84 -19.40 -11.14
N ALA A 59 -10.08 -19.13 -10.72
CA ALA A 59 -11.10 -20.15 -10.54
C ALA A 59 -11.58 -20.76 -11.87
N GLU A 60 -11.63 -19.96 -12.93
CA GLU A 60 -11.96 -20.41 -14.30
C GLU A 60 -10.81 -21.21 -14.94
N THR A 61 -9.56 -20.86 -14.64
CA THR A 61 -8.40 -21.38 -15.38
C THR A 61 -7.58 -22.44 -14.63
N LEU A 62 -7.69 -22.51 -13.30
CA LEU A 62 -6.89 -23.40 -12.45
C LEU A 62 -7.74 -24.14 -11.40
N PRO A 63 -7.26 -25.29 -10.89
CA PRO A 63 -7.93 -26.04 -9.83
C PRO A 63 -8.20 -25.19 -8.57
N ALA A 64 -9.30 -25.47 -7.88
CA ALA A 64 -9.74 -24.69 -6.70
C ALA A 64 -8.66 -24.52 -5.60
N ILE A 65 -7.74 -25.48 -5.45
CA ILE A 65 -6.59 -25.42 -4.52
C ILE A 65 -5.76 -24.14 -4.72
N TYR A 66 -5.64 -23.64 -5.95
CA TYR A 66 -4.91 -22.43 -6.28
C TYR A 66 -5.60 -21.17 -5.78
N VAL A 67 -6.92 -21.10 -5.94
CA VAL A 67 -7.75 -19.98 -5.49
C VAL A 67 -7.69 -19.87 -3.97
N HIS A 68 -7.81 -21.00 -3.26
CA HIS A 68 -7.72 -21.04 -1.79
C HIS A 68 -6.34 -20.62 -1.29
N THR A 69 -5.27 -21.10 -1.92
CA THR A 69 -3.89 -20.75 -1.54
C THR A 69 -3.60 -19.27 -1.79
N PHE A 70 -4.07 -18.73 -2.91
CA PHE A 70 -3.95 -17.31 -3.24
C PHE A 70 -4.73 -16.45 -2.24
N ALA A 71 -6.01 -16.76 -1.98
CA ALA A 71 -6.87 -15.99 -1.08
C ALA A 71 -6.28 -15.94 0.34
N TYR A 72 -5.80 -17.08 0.86
CA TYR A 72 -5.17 -17.14 2.17
C TYR A 72 -3.93 -16.23 2.25
N LYS A 73 -3.01 -16.35 1.29
CA LYS A 73 -1.77 -15.55 1.28
C LYS A 73 -2.02 -14.07 1.00
N ALA A 74 -2.99 -13.76 0.15
CA ALA A 74 -3.36 -12.39 -0.19
C ALA A 74 -3.74 -11.58 1.04
N VAL A 75 -4.45 -12.16 2.02
CA VAL A 75 -4.82 -11.49 3.26
C VAL A 75 -3.58 -11.07 4.06
N PHE A 76 -2.61 -11.97 4.25
CA PHE A 76 -1.38 -11.64 4.99
C PHE A 76 -0.55 -10.57 4.31
N VAL A 77 -0.40 -10.67 2.98
CA VAL A 77 0.38 -9.68 2.21
C VAL A 77 -0.32 -8.33 2.21
N LEU A 78 -1.65 -8.30 2.07
CA LEU A 78 -2.44 -7.07 2.15
C LEU A 78 -2.31 -6.42 3.53
N LEU A 79 -2.36 -7.21 4.60
CA LEU A 79 -2.22 -6.72 5.97
C LEU A 79 -0.83 -6.08 6.20
N ALA A 80 0.24 -6.77 5.77
CA ALA A 80 1.61 -6.25 5.84
C ALA A 80 1.79 -4.96 5.02
N LEU A 81 1.22 -4.90 3.81
CA LEU A 81 1.25 -3.70 2.97
C LEU A 81 0.48 -2.53 3.60
N THR A 82 -0.70 -2.81 4.17
CA THR A 82 -1.53 -1.81 4.84
C THR A 82 -0.77 -1.18 6.02
N ILE A 83 -0.15 -2.01 6.87
CA ILE A 83 0.68 -1.54 7.99
C ILE A 83 1.86 -0.68 7.47
N ASN A 84 2.55 -1.13 6.41
CA ASN A 84 3.65 -0.38 5.82
C ASN A 84 3.20 0.99 5.27
N TRP A 85 2.05 1.05 4.59
CA TRP A 85 1.51 2.30 4.06
C TRP A 85 1.03 3.25 5.15
N LEU A 86 0.38 2.74 6.20
CA LEU A 86 0.04 3.52 7.39
C LEU A 86 1.29 4.08 8.07
N TRP A 87 2.31 3.25 8.29
CA TRP A 87 3.58 3.68 8.86
C TRP A 87 4.24 4.78 8.04
N GLN A 88 4.25 4.65 6.71
CA GLN A 88 4.77 5.70 5.82
C GLN A 88 3.97 7.00 5.89
N ALA A 89 2.64 6.93 5.98
CA ALA A 89 1.80 8.10 6.13
C ALA A 89 2.10 8.83 7.46
N ILE A 90 2.22 8.10 8.57
CA ILE A 90 2.53 8.65 9.90
C ILE A 90 3.94 9.27 9.91
N LYS A 91 4.95 8.54 9.43
CA LYS A 91 6.36 9.00 9.42
C LYS A 91 6.53 10.28 8.61
N GLN A 92 5.85 10.42 7.48
CA GLN A 92 5.94 11.61 6.63
C GLN A 92 5.29 12.84 7.27
N GLN A 93 4.20 12.65 8.01
CA GLN A 93 3.51 13.74 8.70
C GLN A 93 4.31 14.24 9.91
N SER A 94 4.90 13.32 10.69
CA SER A 94 5.80 13.68 11.80
C SER A 94 7.01 14.51 11.32
N GLY A 95 7.66 14.08 10.23
CA GLY A 95 8.78 14.83 9.64
C GLY A 95 8.39 16.20 9.06
N ARG A 96 7.13 16.38 8.62
CA ARG A 96 6.63 17.68 8.15
C ARG A 96 6.32 18.63 9.30
N LYS A 97 5.66 18.16 10.37
CA LYS A 97 5.42 18.98 11.58
C LYS A 97 6.73 19.53 12.15
N LEU A 98 7.75 18.68 12.25
CA LEU A 98 9.07 19.08 12.75
C LEU A 98 9.76 20.12 11.88
N ARG A 99 9.57 20.11 10.54
CA ARG A 99 10.10 21.17 9.67
C ARG A 99 9.37 22.49 9.84
N VAL A 100 8.03 22.46 9.83
CA VAL A 100 7.23 23.68 9.97
C VAL A 100 7.54 24.39 11.29
N GLN A 101 7.69 23.63 12.39
CA GLN A 101 8.07 24.19 13.69
C GLN A 101 9.48 24.79 13.70
N ARG A 102 10.46 24.11 13.07
CA ARG A 102 11.83 24.63 12.95
C ARG A 102 11.90 25.89 12.10
N ASP A 103 11.15 25.94 11.00
CA ASP A 103 11.11 27.10 10.11
C ASP A 103 10.45 28.30 10.81
N SER A 104 9.40 28.09 11.63
CA SER A 104 8.79 29.16 12.43
C SER A 104 9.72 29.71 13.51
N GLU A 105 10.50 28.85 14.17
CA GLU A 105 11.50 29.30 15.16
C GLU A 105 12.61 30.11 14.49
N PHE A 106 13.11 29.66 13.32
CA PHE A 106 14.12 30.38 12.55
C PHE A 106 13.65 31.76 12.07
N PHE A 107 12.39 31.88 11.67
CA PHE A 107 11.80 33.17 11.29
C PHE A 107 11.63 34.09 12.50
N SER A 108 11.17 33.58 13.65
CA SER A 108 11.02 34.38 14.86
C SER A 108 12.36 34.91 15.38
N GLN A 109 13.46 34.19 15.15
CA GLN A 109 14.80 34.56 15.59
C GLN A 109 15.50 35.59 14.68
N LYS A 110 15.05 35.74 13.42
CA LYS A 110 15.58 36.72 12.46
C LYS A 110 14.87 38.08 12.47
N VAL A 111 13.74 38.18 13.17
CA VAL A 111 12.88 39.39 13.20
C VAL A 111 13.15 40.24 14.45
N ILE A 112 14.05 39.80 15.33
CA ILE A 112 14.59 40.54 16.49
C ILE A 112 16.01 40.98 16.13
#